data_AF-A0A1B0DIH0-F1
#
_entry.id   AF-A0A1B0DIH0-F1
#
_cell.length_a   1.000
_cell.length_b   1.000
_cell.length_c   1.000
_cell.angle_alpha   90.00
_cell.angle_beta   90.00
_cell.angle_gamma   90.00
#
_symmetry.space_group_name_H-M   'P 1'
#
loop_
_entity.id
_entity.type
_entity.pdbx_description
1 polymer ?
#
loop_
_entity_poly.entity_id
_entity_poly.type
_entity_poly.pdbx_seq_one_letter_code
_entity_poly.pdbx_strand_id
1 'polypeptide(L)'
;MELRDDESPKDSQELNWFSAPSALSVYGHYLNLDKDHNGMLSKSELMGYGSGTLTSVFLDRLFSECLTYEGEMDYKTYLDFVLAMENRTEIQSQQYIFRLLDLHQRGYLTPADLKYFFKGIEEQMAAHCVQTVNFDDLKDEIFDMVKPEDPCRITFADIARCGQGPTMMSILIEFHKFWNYENREGVGIEMSGDDKYLQ
;
A
#
# COMPACT_ATOMS: atom_id res chain seq x y z
N MET A 1 27.64 26.57 -4.73
CA MET A 1 26.87 25.73 -5.66
C MET A 1 25.47 26.33 -5.66
N GLU A 2 25.21 27.24 -6.59
CA GLU A 2 23.89 27.87 -6.71
C GLU A 2 22.95 26.86 -7.36
N LEU A 3 21.86 26.53 -6.68
CA LEU A 3 20.74 25.80 -7.27
C LEU A 3 20.13 26.73 -8.32
N ARG A 4 20.45 26.50 -9.59
CA ARG A 4 19.69 27.10 -10.68
C ARG A 4 18.31 26.44 -10.65
N ASP A 5 17.30 27.20 -10.26
CA ASP A 5 15.92 26.93 -10.67
C ASP A 5 15.86 27.11 -12.19
N ASP A 6 16.27 26.08 -12.93
CA ASP A 6 15.84 25.95 -14.32
C ASP A 6 14.31 25.86 -14.27
N GLU A 7 13.62 26.83 -14.86
CA GLU A 7 12.17 26.87 -15.01
C GLU A 7 11.71 25.73 -15.94
N SER A 8 11.89 24.49 -15.50
CA SER A 8 11.18 23.35 -16.06
C SER A 8 9.68 23.59 -15.86
N PRO A 9 8.83 23.21 -16.82
CA PRO A 9 7.38 23.35 -16.68
C PRO A 9 6.90 22.83 -15.32
N LYS A 10 5.96 23.52 -14.66
CA LYS A 10 5.48 23.14 -13.31
C LYS A 10 5.09 21.65 -13.23
N ASP A 11 4.44 21.15 -14.29
CA ASP A 11 4.07 19.73 -14.44
C ASP A 11 5.28 18.77 -14.40
N SER A 12 6.45 19.21 -14.86
CA SER A 12 7.69 18.43 -14.84
C SER A 12 8.34 18.38 -13.46
N GLN A 13 8.12 19.40 -12.62
CA GLN A 13 8.59 19.43 -11.23
C GLN A 13 7.70 18.58 -10.32
N GLU A 14 6.38 18.59 -10.55
CA GLU A 14 5.44 17.76 -9.79
C GLU A 14 5.66 16.25 -10.00
N LEU A 15 6.13 15.85 -11.20
CA LEU A 15 6.52 14.46 -11.50
C LEU A 15 7.92 14.09 -10.98
N ASN A 16 8.74 15.07 -10.60
CA ASN A 16 10.09 14.83 -10.12
C ASN A 16 10.13 14.75 -8.59
N TRP A 17 10.26 13.54 -8.06
CA TRP A 17 10.33 13.32 -6.61
C TRP A 17 11.52 14.00 -5.90
N PHE A 18 12.56 14.36 -6.65
CA PHE A 18 13.71 15.11 -6.14
C PHE A 18 13.53 16.63 -6.19
N SER A 19 12.36 17.11 -6.62
CA SER A 19 12.05 18.53 -6.63
C SER A 19 11.77 19.05 -5.21
N ALA A 20 12.04 20.34 -4.98
CA ALA A 20 11.68 20.98 -3.72
C ALA A 20 10.17 20.90 -3.41
N PRO A 21 9.24 21.09 -4.38
CA PRO A 21 7.81 20.87 -4.15
C PRO A 21 7.46 19.47 -3.66
N SER A 22 8.01 18.41 -4.28
CA SER A 22 7.75 17.03 -3.87
C SER A 22 8.28 16.76 -2.46
N ALA A 23 9.50 17.22 -2.15
CA ALA A 23 10.08 17.09 -0.81
C ALA A 23 9.24 17.80 0.26
N LEU A 24 8.76 19.02 -0.02
CA LEU A 24 7.89 19.78 0.87
C LEU A 24 6.53 19.11 1.06
N SER A 25 5.97 18.52 0.00
CA SER A 25 4.71 17.79 0.05
C SER A 25 4.79 16.58 1.00
N VAL A 26 5.83 15.75 0.84
CA VAL A 26 6.05 14.57 1.70
C VAL A 26 6.27 14.97 3.15
N TYR A 27 7.06 16.01 3.39
CA TYR A 27 7.29 16.52 4.74
C TYR A 27 6.02 17.11 5.35
N GLY A 28 5.20 17.82 4.56
CA GLY A 28 3.90 18.31 4.98
C GLY A 28 2.94 17.19 5.38
N HIS A 29 2.91 16.09 4.63
CA HIS A 29 2.14 14.90 5.00
C HIS A 29 2.62 14.29 6.32
N TYR A 30 3.93 14.19 6.53
CA TYR A 30 4.51 13.72 7.79
C TYR A 30 4.03 14.56 8.99
N LEU A 31 4.17 15.88 8.90
CA LEU A 31 3.73 16.80 9.96
C LEU A 31 2.22 16.77 10.19
N ASN A 32 1.43 16.51 9.15
CA ASN A 32 -0.01 16.37 9.28
C ASN A 32 -0.41 15.07 9.99
N LEU A 33 0.42 14.02 9.90
CA LEU A 33 0.19 12.75 10.60
C LEU A 33 0.61 12.84 12.06
N ASP A 34 1.74 13.50 12.36
CA ASP A 34 2.26 13.74 13.72
C ASP A 34 1.33 14.69 14.51
N LYS A 35 0.40 14.11 15.27
CA LYS A 35 -0.68 14.82 15.97
C LYS A 35 -0.24 15.34 17.32
N ASP A 36 0.68 14.66 17.98
CA ASP A 36 1.21 15.10 19.27
C ASP A 36 2.44 16.03 19.12
N HIS A 37 2.93 16.19 17.89
CA HIS A 37 4.06 17.04 17.52
C HIS A 37 5.36 16.63 18.21
N ASN A 38 5.53 15.33 18.45
CA ASN A 38 6.74 14.78 19.07
C ASN A 38 7.89 14.56 18.06
N GLY A 39 7.61 14.70 16.75
CA GLY A 39 8.57 14.56 15.67
C GLY A 39 8.76 13.13 15.15
N MET A 40 7.98 12.17 15.64
CA MET A 40 7.92 10.77 15.23
C MET A 40 6.47 10.40 14.87
N LEU A 41 6.27 9.21 14.29
CA LEU A 41 4.92 8.70 13.99
C LEU A 41 4.66 7.40 14.70
N SER A 42 3.61 7.40 15.52
CA SER A 42 3.00 6.17 16.05
C SER A 42 2.26 5.40 14.96
N LYS A 43 1.98 4.11 15.21
CA LYS A 43 1.11 3.31 14.32
C LYS A 43 -0.25 3.97 14.12
N SER A 44 -0.85 4.50 15.19
CA SER A 44 -2.16 5.16 15.15
C SER A 44 -2.17 6.40 14.26
N GLU A 45 -1.08 7.15 14.23
CA GLU A 45 -0.96 8.31 13.35
C GLU A 45 -0.76 7.88 11.90
N LEU A 46 0.09 6.87 11.66
CA LEU A 46 0.32 6.35 10.32
C LEU A 46 -0.92 5.68 9.71
N MET A 47 -1.90 5.25 10.51
CA MET A 47 -3.21 4.80 10.01
C MET A 47 -3.90 5.84 9.13
N GLY A 48 -3.61 7.14 9.32
CA GLY A 48 -4.14 8.22 8.48
C GLY A 48 -3.42 8.41 7.15
N TYR A 49 -2.39 7.62 6.84
CA TYR A 49 -1.65 7.73 5.58
C TYR A 49 -2.53 7.41 4.36
N GLY A 50 -2.39 8.22 3.31
CA GLY A 50 -3.10 8.05 2.04
C GLY A 50 -4.61 8.09 2.22
N SER A 51 -5.29 7.01 1.84
CA SER A 51 -6.75 6.88 1.98
C SER A 51 -7.19 6.48 3.39
N GLY A 52 -6.25 6.20 4.29
CA GLY A 52 -6.52 5.68 5.63
C GLY A 52 -7.00 4.22 5.65
N THR A 53 -6.78 3.48 4.55
CA THR A 53 -7.30 2.11 4.39
C THR A 53 -6.24 1.02 4.38
N LEU A 54 -5.00 1.35 4.74
CA LEU A 54 -4.01 0.34 5.07
C LEU A 54 -4.49 -0.47 6.27
N THR A 55 -4.38 -1.79 6.17
CA THR A 55 -4.89 -2.67 7.22
C THR A 55 -4.06 -2.56 8.49
N SER A 56 -4.73 -2.71 9.63
CA SER A 56 -4.12 -2.82 10.96
C SER A 56 -2.98 -3.85 10.99
N VAL A 57 -3.22 -5.01 10.36
CA VAL A 57 -2.29 -6.15 10.24
C VAL A 57 -1.04 -5.78 9.44
N PHE A 58 -1.20 -5.08 8.30
CA PHE A 58 -0.05 -4.62 7.53
C PHE A 58 0.77 -3.57 8.30
N LEU A 59 0.11 -2.64 8.99
CA LEU A 59 0.79 -1.63 9.80
C LEU A 59 1.53 -2.25 10.99
N ASP A 60 0.97 -3.27 11.66
CA ASP A 60 1.70 -4.03 12.69
C ASP A 60 2.97 -4.62 12.13
N ARG A 61 2.88 -5.20 10.93
CA ARG A 61 4.04 -5.79 10.27
C ARG A 61 5.10 -4.74 9.91
N LEU A 62 4.69 -3.60 9.39
CA LEU A 62 5.57 -2.48 9.08
C LEU A 62 6.36 -2.03 10.30
N PHE A 63 5.68 -1.75 11.43
CA PHE A 63 6.32 -1.30 12.67
C PHE A 63 7.17 -2.38 13.34
N SER A 64 6.90 -3.67 13.07
CA SER A 64 7.75 -4.77 13.56
C SER A 64 9.06 -4.93 12.79
N GLU A 65 9.12 -4.48 11.54
CA GLU A 65 10.27 -4.68 10.64
C GLU A 65 11.10 -3.42 10.42
N CYS A 66 10.50 -2.25 10.58
CA CYS A 66 11.20 -0.99 10.44
C CYS A 66 11.92 -0.58 11.72
N LEU A 67 12.86 0.36 11.59
CA LEU A 67 13.49 0.97 12.75
C LEU A 67 12.45 1.82 13.48
N THR A 68 12.28 1.57 14.78
CA THR A 68 11.39 2.35 15.64
C THR A 68 12.12 2.77 16.90
N TYR A 69 11.69 3.89 17.46
CA TYR A 69 12.15 4.43 18.74
C TYR A 69 10.93 4.50 19.66
N GLU A 70 10.93 3.67 20.71
CA GLU A 70 9.78 3.56 21.63
C GLU A 70 8.45 3.19 20.94
N GLY A 71 8.53 2.48 19.81
CA GLY A 71 7.36 2.08 19.01
C GLY A 71 6.94 3.10 17.95
N GLU A 72 7.70 4.19 17.77
CA GLU A 72 7.41 5.24 16.79
C GLU A 72 8.46 5.30 15.68
N MET A 73 8.02 5.73 14.50
CA MET A 73 8.80 5.77 13.27
C MET A 73 9.37 7.17 13.03
N ASP A 74 10.65 7.26 12.65
CA ASP A 74 11.26 8.53 12.27
C ASP A 74 10.95 8.94 10.82
N TYR A 75 11.20 10.22 10.50
CA TYR A 75 10.96 10.76 9.16
C TYR A 75 11.71 10.01 8.06
N LYS A 76 12.92 9.51 8.34
CA LYS A 76 13.71 8.76 7.35
C LYS A 76 13.02 7.44 7.00
N THR A 77 12.54 6.73 8.01
CA THR A 77 11.83 5.46 7.85
C THR A 77 10.48 5.68 7.17
N TYR A 78 9.77 6.75 7.53
CA TYR A 78 8.56 7.18 6.82
C TYR A 78 8.83 7.47 5.35
N LEU A 79 9.93 8.15 5.02
CA LEU A 79 10.29 8.46 3.64
C LEU A 79 10.56 7.18 2.83
N ASP A 80 11.30 6.21 3.39
CA ASP A 80 11.53 4.91 2.75
C ASP A 80 10.20 4.19 2.47
N PHE A 81 9.26 4.26 3.42
CA PHE A 81 7.91 3.70 3.28
C PHE A 81 7.10 4.40 2.18
N VAL A 82 6.99 5.73 2.21
CA VAL A 82 6.24 6.51 1.21
C VAL A 82 6.80 6.29 -0.18
N LEU A 83 8.13 6.31 -0.33
CA LEU A 83 8.78 6.05 -1.61
C LEU A 83 8.35 4.70 -2.21
N ALA A 84 8.34 3.64 -1.40
CA ALA A 84 7.89 2.33 -1.84
C ALA A 84 6.39 2.29 -2.16
N MET A 85 5.56 2.99 -1.39
CA MET A 85 4.10 2.96 -1.54
C MET A 85 3.58 3.82 -2.70
N GLU A 86 4.25 4.92 -3.04
CA GLU A 86 3.91 5.74 -4.20
C GLU A 86 4.42 5.12 -5.52
N ASN A 87 5.51 4.35 -5.46
CA ASN A 87 6.17 3.78 -6.65
C ASN A 87 6.04 2.25 -6.71
N ARG A 88 4.86 1.68 -6.39
CA ARG A 88 4.67 0.22 -6.31
C ARG A 88 4.93 -0.53 -7.62
N THR A 89 4.91 0.16 -8.77
CA THR A 89 5.27 -0.43 -10.06
C THR A 89 6.75 -0.78 -10.16
N GLU A 90 7.61 -0.08 -9.42
CA GLU A 90 9.05 -0.30 -9.42
C GLU A 90 9.44 -1.58 -8.67
N ILE A 91 10.39 -2.34 -9.21
CA ILE A 91 10.83 -3.62 -8.65
C ILE A 91 11.38 -3.46 -7.22
N GLN A 92 12.08 -2.36 -6.93
CA GLN A 92 12.65 -2.07 -5.62
C GLN A 92 11.55 -1.83 -4.57
N SER A 93 10.47 -1.15 -4.97
CA SER A 93 9.29 -0.95 -4.13
C SER A 93 8.57 -2.26 -3.86
N GLN A 94 8.39 -3.09 -4.89
CA GLN A 94 7.82 -4.43 -4.73
C GLN A 94 8.68 -5.29 -3.82
N GLN A 95 10.01 -5.23 -3.93
CA GLN A 95 10.94 -5.96 -3.05
C GLN A 95 10.84 -5.48 -1.61
N TYR A 96 10.67 -4.17 -1.39
CA TYR A 96 10.42 -3.60 -0.06
C TYR A 96 9.13 -4.18 0.55
N ILE A 97 8.02 -4.13 -0.19
CA ILE A 97 6.71 -4.62 0.28
C ILE A 97 6.75 -6.14 0.47
N PHE A 98 7.41 -6.89 -0.42
CA PHE A 98 7.57 -8.33 -0.29
C PHE A 98 8.24 -8.73 1.04
N ARG A 99 9.27 -7.99 1.48
CA ARG A 99 9.92 -8.26 2.77
C ARG A 99 8.95 -8.08 3.96
N LEU A 100 8.03 -7.14 3.85
CA LEU A 100 6.96 -6.98 4.85
C LEU A 100 6.00 -8.17 4.80
N LEU A 101 5.60 -8.61 3.60
CA LEU A 101 4.69 -9.74 3.42
C LEU A 101 5.29 -11.09 3.83
N ASP A 102 6.61 -11.28 3.72
CA ASP A 102 7.29 -12.51 4.12
C ASP A 102 7.47 -12.56 5.65
N LEU A 103 6.40 -12.96 6.34
CA LEU A 103 6.31 -13.02 7.81
C LEU A 103 7.43 -13.81 8.47
N HIS A 104 7.96 -14.80 7.76
CA HIS A 104 8.95 -15.74 8.28
C HIS A 104 10.34 -15.55 7.66
N GLN A 105 10.53 -14.54 6.80
CA GLN A 105 11.78 -14.22 6.12
C GLN A 105 12.38 -15.44 5.37
N ARG A 106 11.52 -16.23 4.72
CA ARG A 106 11.90 -17.47 4.02
C ARG A 106 12.25 -17.25 2.54
N GLY A 107 11.95 -16.06 2.02
CA GLY A 107 12.05 -15.72 0.59
C GLY A 107 10.82 -16.11 -0.23
N TYR A 108 9.71 -16.51 0.40
CA TYR A 108 8.47 -16.89 -0.28
C TYR A 108 7.23 -16.76 0.62
N LEU A 109 6.08 -16.50 -0.02
CA LEU A 109 4.77 -16.43 0.59
C LEU A 109 4.01 -17.73 0.36
N THR A 110 3.28 -18.18 1.38
CA THR A 110 2.40 -19.34 1.38
C THR A 110 0.94 -18.90 1.53
N PRO A 111 -0.06 -19.76 1.25
CA PRO A 111 -1.45 -19.44 1.53
C PRO A 111 -1.72 -19.02 2.98
N ALA A 112 -0.94 -19.53 3.95
CA ALA A 112 -1.03 -19.10 5.34
C ALA A 112 -0.60 -17.64 5.54
N ASP A 113 0.46 -17.20 4.85
CA ASP A 113 0.93 -15.81 4.88
C ASP A 113 -0.12 -14.88 4.24
N LEU A 114 -0.72 -15.29 3.11
CA LEU A 114 -1.81 -14.55 2.47
C LEU A 114 -3.04 -14.44 3.38
N LYS A 115 -3.45 -15.55 4.04
CA LYS A 115 -4.59 -15.54 4.98
C LYS A 115 -4.33 -14.63 6.17
N TYR A 116 -3.08 -14.53 6.64
CA TYR A 116 -2.72 -13.63 7.72
C TYR A 116 -3.05 -12.17 7.37
N PHE A 117 -2.62 -11.67 6.20
CA PHE A 117 -2.93 -10.31 5.78
C PHE A 117 -4.42 -10.13 5.44
N PHE A 118 -5.05 -11.15 4.87
CA PHE A 118 -6.49 -11.10 4.57
C PHE A 118 -7.36 -10.88 5.81
N LYS A 119 -6.92 -11.29 7.01
CA LYS A 119 -7.65 -10.96 8.25
C LYS A 119 -7.84 -9.46 8.45
N GLY A 120 -6.84 -8.64 8.10
CA GLY A 120 -6.95 -7.19 8.19
C GLY A 120 -7.98 -6.62 7.21
N ILE A 121 -8.16 -7.28 6.06
CA ILE A 121 -9.22 -6.96 5.09
C ILE A 121 -10.58 -7.39 5.65
N GLU A 122 -10.70 -8.60 6.21
CA GLU A 122 -11.92 -9.11 6.84
C GLU A 122 -12.41 -8.18 7.98
N GLU A 123 -11.50 -7.65 8.79
CA GLU A 123 -11.80 -6.66 9.83
C GLU A 123 -12.42 -5.37 9.26
N GLN A 124 -11.87 -4.84 8.17
CA GLN A 124 -12.41 -3.65 7.49
C GLN A 124 -13.76 -3.94 6.83
N MET A 125 -13.93 -5.10 6.20
CA MET A 125 -15.22 -5.52 5.64
C MET A 125 -16.31 -5.57 6.69
N ALA A 126 -16.00 -6.14 7.87
CA ALA A 126 -16.93 -6.17 8.99
C ALA A 126 -17.28 -4.77 9.50
N ALA A 127 -16.29 -3.87 9.60
CA ALA A 127 -16.51 -2.48 10.02
C ALA A 127 -17.38 -1.68 9.03
N HIS A 128 -17.31 -1.99 7.73
CA HIS A 128 -18.12 -1.38 6.68
C HIS A 128 -19.44 -2.12 6.39
N CYS A 129 -19.80 -3.15 7.18
CA CYS A 129 -21.00 -3.96 6.99
C CYS A 129 -21.10 -4.60 5.59
N VAL A 130 -19.97 -4.98 5.02
CA VAL A 130 -19.82 -5.58 3.70
C VAL A 130 -19.85 -7.12 3.80
N GLN A 131 -20.39 -7.79 2.79
CA GLN A 131 -20.42 -9.26 2.72
C GLN A 131 -19.00 -9.84 2.64
N THR A 132 -18.72 -10.86 3.46
CA THR A 132 -17.44 -11.57 3.50
C THR A 132 -17.11 -12.24 2.16
N VAL A 133 -15.87 -12.06 1.71
CA VAL A 133 -15.31 -12.75 0.54
C VAL A 133 -14.67 -14.07 1.00
N ASN A 134 -14.80 -15.11 0.20
CA ASN A 134 -14.17 -16.39 0.46
C ASN A 134 -12.66 -16.29 0.21
N PHE A 135 -11.87 -16.62 1.22
CA PHE A 135 -10.41 -16.59 1.09
C PHE A 135 -9.88 -17.59 0.07
N ASP A 136 -10.48 -18.76 -0.07
CA ASP A 136 -9.97 -19.77 -1.01
C ASP A 136 -10.09 -19.28 -2.46
N ASP A 137 -11.16 -18.57 -2.79
CA ASP A 137 -11.38 -17.95 -4.11
C ASP A 137 -10.35 -16.84 -4.36
N LEU A 138 -10.16 -15.92 -3.39
CA LEU A 138 -9.12 -14.88 -3.49
C LEU A 138 -7.71 -15.46 -3.62
N LYS A 139 -7.41 -16.53 -2.87
CA LYS A 139 -6.12 -17.22 -2.92
C LYS A 139 -5.93 -17.85 -4.30
N ASP A 140 -6.94 -18.51 -4.85
CA ASP A 140 -6.86 -19.06 -6.22
C ASP A 140 -6.65 -17.92 -7.25
N GLU A 141 -7.35 -16.79 -7.14
CA GLU A 141 -7.13 -15.61 -8.00
C GLU A 141 -5.70 -15.06 -7.92
N ILE A 142 -5.13 -14.96 -6.71
CA ILE A 142 -3.74 -14.51 -6.51
C ILE A 142 -2.76 -15.49 -7.16
N PHE A 143 -2.96 -16.80 -7.01
CA PHE A 143 -2.09 -17.81 -7.61
C PHE A 143 -2.20 -17.83 -9.14
N ASP A 144 -3.40 -17.63 -9.69
CA ASP A 144 -3.64 -17.51 -11.13
C ASP A 144 -3.06 -16.20 -11.71
N MET A 145 -3.08 -15.12 -10.94
CA MET A 145 -2.48 -13.84 -11.29
C MET A 145 -0.96 -13.93 -11.35
N VAL A 146 -0.33 -14.56 -10.33
CA VAL A 146 1.13 -14.61 -10.20
C VAL A 146 1.75 -15.74 -11.02
N LYS A 147 1.06 -16.88 -11.16
CA LYS A 147 1.55 -18.10 -11.81
C LYS A 147 2.94 -18.51 -11.31
N PRO A 148 3.07 -18.80 -10.00
CA PRO A 148 4.36 -19.15 -9.43
C PRO A 148 4.91 -20.45 -10.04
N GLU A 149 6.23 -20.57 -10.05
CA GLU A 149 6.90 -21.81 -10.50
C GLU A 149 6.55 -23.01 -9.59
N ASP A 150 6.36 -22.74 -8.30
CA ASP A 150 5.91 -23.72 -7.31
C ASP A 150 4.43 -23.47 -6.96
N PRO A 151 3.51 -24.43 -7.20
CA PRO A 151 2.08 -24.25 -6.94
C PRO A 151 1.71 -23.98 -5.48
N CYS A 152 2.62 -24.17 -4.53
CA CYS A 152 2.35 -24.01 -3.11
C CYS A 152 2.97 -22.72 -2.50
N ARG A 153 3.76 -21.96 -3.26
CA ARG A 153 4.42 -20.75 -2.74
C ARG A 153 4.74 -19.73 -3.82
N ILE A 154 4.73 -18.46 -3.45
CA ILE A 154 5.03 -17.33 -4.31
C ILE A 154 6.36 -16.71 -3.88
N THR A 155 7.37 -16.73 -4.74
CA THR A 155 8.65 -16.03 -4.50
C THR A 155 8.60 -14.60 -5.02
N PHE A 156 9.56 -13.76 -4.61
CA PHE A 156 9.71 -12.44 -5.23
C PHE A 156 10.01 -12.52 -6.73
N ALA A 157 10.74 -13.55 -7.19
CA ALA A 157 11.02 -13.74 -8.61
C ALA A 157 9.74 -13.99 -9.43
N ASP A 158 8.76 -14.69 -8.85
CA ASP A 158 7.45 -14.90 -9.49
C ASP A 158 6.69 -13.57 -9.62
N ILE A 159 6.67 -12.77 -8.56
CA ILE A 159 6.02 -11.45 -8.53
C ILE A 159 6.67 -10.50 -9.55
N ALA A 160 8.01 -10.44 -9.59
CA ALA A 160 8.74 -9.60 -10.51
C ALA A 160 8.50 -9.98 -11.99
N ARG A 161 8.24 -11.27 -12.26
CA ARG A 161 8.02 -11.80 -13.62
C ARG A 161 6.57 -11.68 -14.07
N CYS A 162 5.60 -11.72 -13.17
CA CYS A 162 4.17 -11.81 -13.55
C CYS A 162 3.59 -10.47 -14.05
N GLY A 163 4.23 -9.33 -13.74
CA GLY A 163 3.75 -7.99 -14.12
C GLY A 163 2.51 -7.52 -13.34
N GLN A 164 2.04 -8.32 -12.38
CA GLN A 164 0.86 -8.03 -11.56
C GLN A 164 1.19 -7.88 -10.06
N GLY A 165 2.48 -7.85 -9.71
CA GLY A 165 2.96 -7.62 -8.35
C GLY A 165 2.33 -6.42 -7.64
N PRO A 166 2.21 -5.23 -8.27
CA PRO A 166 1.61 -4.07 -7.63
C PRO A 166 0.15 -4.33 -7.21
N THR A 167 -0.64 -4.97 -8.08
CA THR A 167 -2.04 -5.32 -7.80
C THR A 167 -2.13 -6.35 -6.67
N MET A 168 -1.40 -7.46 -6.81
CA MET A 168 -1.35 -8.55 -5.82
C MET A 168 -0.98 -8.05 -4.42
N MET A 169 0.04 -7.20 -4.31
CA MET A 169 0.45 -6.65 -3.02
C MET A 169 -0.58 -5.67 -2.46
N SER A 170 -1.16 -4.81 -3.32
CA SER A 170 -2.10 -3.78 -2.89
C SER A 170 -3.38 -4.37 -2.29
N ILE A 171 -3.93 -5.43 -2.90
CA ILE A 171 -5.16 -6.07 -2.40
C ILE A 171 -4.96 -6.81 -1.07
N LEU A 172 -3.71 -7.15 -0.72
CA LEU A 172 -3.39 -7.76 0.57
C LEU A 172 -3.23 -6.74 1.70
N ILE A 173 -2.88 -5.49 1.38
CA ILE A 173 -2.47 -4.50 2.39
C ILE A 173 -3.41 -3.31 2.52
N GLU A 174 -4.23 -2.99 1.50
CA GLU A 174 -5.09 -1.81 1.46
C GLU A 174 -6.53 -2.17 1.11
N PHE A 175 -7.48 -1.86 2.00
CA PHE A 175 -8.88 -2.25 1.87
C PHE A 175 -9.56 -1.64 0.64
N HIS A 176 -9.34 -0.36 0.33
CA HIS A 176 -9.94 0.23 -0.87
C HIS A 176 -9.40 -0.41 -2.17
N LYS A 177 -8.14 -0.84 -2.20
CA LYS A 177 -7.57 -1.51 -3.38
C LYS A 177 -8.16 -2.90 -3.55
N PHE A 178 -8.30 -3.63 -2.45
CA PHE A 178 -9.04 -4.89 -2.41
C PHE A 178 -10.48 -4.71 -2.91
N TRP A 179 -11.21 -3.76 -2.34
CA TRP A 179 -12.62 -3.51 -2.68
C TRP A 179 -12.82 -3.17 -4.16
N ASN A 180 -11.96 -2.32 -4.72
CA ASN A 180 -12.01 -1.99 -6.14
C ASN A 180 -11.68 -3.20 -7.03
N TYR A 181 -10.78 -4.07 -6.58
CA TYR A 181 -10.41 -5.28 -7.31
C TYR A 181 -11.55 -6.31 -7.32
N GLU A 182 -12.22 -6.53 -6.18
CA GLU A 182 -13.39 -7.42 -6.09
C GLU A 182 -14.56 -6.94 -6.96
N ASN A 183 -14.77 -5.62 -7.02
CA ASN A 183 -15.88 -5.03 -7.79
C ASN A 183 -15.51 -4.69 -9.24
N ARG A 184 -14.35 -5.10 -9.74
CA ARG A 184 -13.83 -4.71 -11.07
C ARG A 184 -14.74 -5.06 -12.24
N GLU A 185 -15.53 -6.13 -12.12
CA GLU A 185 -16.46 -6.60 -13.16
C GLU A 185 -17.85 -5.96 -13.05
N GLY A 186 -18.18 -5.34 -11.91
CA GLY A 186 -19.48 -4.71 -11.64
C GLY A 186 -19.60 -3.26 -12.11
N VAL A 187 -18.49 -2.58 -12.41
CA VAL A 187 -18.46 -1.15 -12.86
C VAL A 187 -18.79 -1.02 -14.36
N GLY A 188 -19.64 -1.91 -14.89
CA GLY A 188 -20.19 -1.89 -16.25
C GLY A 188 -21.60 -1.31 -16.33
N ILE A 189 -22.06 -0.57 -15.32
CA ILE A 189 -23.32 0.17 -15.35
C ILE A 189 -22.99 1.66 -15.36
N GLU A 190 -23.19 2.26 -16.53
CA GLU A 190 -23.18 3.71 -16.75
C GLU A 190 -24.04 4.40 -15.69
N MET A 191 -23.46 5.33 -14.92
CA MET A 191 -24.26 6.34 -14.23
C MET A 191 -24.77 7.33 -15.27
N SER A 192 -25.88 6.95 -15.93
CA SER A 192 -26.76 7.90 -16.59
C SER A 192 -27.27 8.90 -15.55
N GLY A 193 -27.12 10.19 -15.89
CA GLY A 193 -27.27 11.29 -14.96
C GLY A 193 -28.67 11.46 -14.39
N ASP A 194 -28.71 12.03 -13.19
CA ASP A 194 -29.69 13.05 -12.79
C ASP A 194 -29.27 13.66 -11.44
N ASP A 195 -28.30 14.60 -11.50
CA ASP A 195 -28.10 15.57 -10.42
C ASP A 195 -29.17 16.66 -10.53
N LYS A 196 -30.33 16.37 -9.95
CA LYS A 196 -31.23 17.38 -9.42
C LYS A 196 -31.57 16.95 -8.02
N TYR A 197 -30.92 17.56 -7.02
CA TYR A 197 -31.39 17.90 -5.68
C TYR A 197 -30.16 18.11 -4.79
N LEU A 198 -29.70 19.34 -4.62
CA LEU A 198 -29.75 20.04 -3.33
C LEU A 198 -29.36 21.51 -3.53
N GLN A 199 -30.08 22.35 -2.79
CA GLN A 199 -30.10 23.81 -2.77
C GLN A 199 -28.80 24.46 -2.28
#